data_AF-A0A6P5R7I7-F1
#
_entry.id   AF-A0A6P5R7I7-F1
#
_cell.length_a   1.000
_cell.length_b   1.000
_cell.length_c   1.000
_cell.angle_alpha   90.00
_cell.angle_beta   90.00
_cell.angle_gamma   90.00
#
_symmetry.space_group_name_H-M   'P 1'
#
loop_
_entity.id
_entity.type
_entity.pdbx_description
1 polymer ?
#
loop_
_entity_poly.entity_id
_entity_poly.type
_entity_poly.pdbx_seq_one_letter_code
_entity_poly.pdbx_strand_id
1 'polypeptide(L)'
;MGGCMHSTWDHTIHSRGEPSPSEAPASISAPSKMPKSVSISKQLASIKALKKGSDLEKAIATIALVFRNASDPDGKLGKATAKKLLQTQFKKFTEREETKPKYQDILSELDEHTENKLDFEDFVILLLSLAIMSDLLQNMWNENTMK
;
A
#
# COMPACT_ATOMS: atom_id res chain seq x y z
N MET A 1 -19.40 42.97 -30.45
CA MET A 1 -19.11 41.98 -31.50
C MET A 1 -17.61 42.00 -31.73
N GLY A 2 -16.92 40.94 -31.30
CA GLY A 2 -15.47 40.77 -31.51
C GLY A 2 -15.19 40.32 -32.94
N GLY A 3 -14.11 40.86 -33.51
CA GLY A 3 -13.57 40.48 -34.81
C GLY A 3 -12.12 40.04 -34.66
N CYS A 4 -11.82 38.88 -35.24
CA CYS A 4 -10.60 38.09 -35.12
C CYS A 4 -9.37 38.64 -35.87
N MET A 5 -8.20 38.32 -35.30
CA MET A 5 -6.95 37.80 -35.90
C MET A 5 -6.29 38.47 -37.12
N HIS A 6 -4.98 38.74 -37.01
CA HIS A 6 -3.94 38.11 -37.84
C HIS A 6 -2.53 38.29 -37.24
N SER A 7 -1.72 37.25 -37.37
CA SER A 7 -0.34 37.09 -36.89
C SER A 7 0.70 37.61 -37.88
N THR A 8 1.86 38.03 -37.38
CA THR A 8 3.16 37.84 -38.04
C THR A 8 4.27 37.75 -36.99
N TRP A 9 5.07 36.69 -37.10
CA TRP A 9 6.36 36.53 -36.47
C TRP A 9 7.38 37.36 -37.24
N ASP A 10 8.27 38.08 -36.55
CA ASP A 10 9.53 38.48 -37.16
C ASP A 10 10.69 38.36 -36.18
N HIS A 11 11.70 37.66 -36.67
CA HIS A 11 13.01 37.42 -36.09
C HIS A 11 13.77 38.74 -35.89
N THR A 12 14.40 38.93 -34.73
CA THR A 12 15.61 39.75 -34.63
C THR A 12 16.55 39.13 -33.61
N ILE A 13 17.55 38.41 -34.10
CA ILE A 13 18.79 38.12 -33.37
C ILE A 13 19.67 39.35 -33.57
N HIS A 14 20.19 39.97 -32.50
CA HIS A 14 21.59 40.43 -32.42
C HIS A 14 21.98 40.97 -31.02
N SER A 15 23.08 40.41 -30.52
CA SER A 15 24.14 40.99 -29.66
C SER A 15 23.96 41.30 -28.16
N ARG A 16 24.55 40.39 -27.37
CA ARG A 16 25.74 40.58 -26.49
C ARG A 16 25.62 41.53 -25.29
N GLY A 17 25.48 40.94 -24.10
CA GLY A 17 25.87 41.47 -22.79
C GLY A 17 26.06 40.31 -21.80
N GLU A 18 27.15 40.33 -21.02
CA GLU A 18 27.74 39.25 -20.21
C GLU A 18 26.92 38.71 -19.02
N PRO A 19 27.33 37.56 -18.41
CA PRO A 19 26.57 36.83 -17.40
C PRO A 19 26.84 37.34 -15.97
N SER A 20 25.77 37.60 -15.22
CA SER A 20 25.83 37.82 -13.76
C SER A 20 25.84 36.47 -13.03
N PRO A 21 26.78 36.21 -12.10
CA PRO A 21 26.69 35.07 -11.18
C PRO A 21 25.88 35.52 -9.95
N SER A 22 24.58 35.25 -9.94
CA SER A 22 23.78 35.36 -8.72
C SER A 22 23.66 33.98 -8.10
N GLU A 23 24.61 33.67 -7.21
CA GLU A 23 24.54 32.54 -6.28
C GLU A 23 23.23 32.58 -5.48
N ALA A 24 22.30 31.69 -5.80
CA ALA A 24 21.30 31.25 -4.84
C ALA A 24 21.92 30.12 -4.01
N PRO A 25 21.84 30.15 -2.66
CA PRO A 25 22.34 29.04 -1.87
C PRO A 25 21.47 27.82 -2.16
N ALA A 26 22.06 26.82 -2.80
CA ALA A 26 21.50 25.48 -2.85
C ALA A 26 21.41 24.98 -1.40
N SER A 27 20.21 25.01 -0.84
CA SER A 27 19.88 24.28 0.38
C SER A 27 20.07 22.80 0.10
N ILE A 28 21.29 22.31 0.34
CA ILE A 28 21.58 20.89 0.43
C ILE A 28 20.80 20.39 1.63
N SER A 29 19.61 19.84 1.38
CA SER A 29 18.86 19.09 2.39
C SER A 29 19.70 17.86 2.74
N ALA A 30 20.26 17.88 3.94
CA ALA A 30 20.92 16.70 4.49
C ALA A 30 19.95 15.50 4.42
N PRO A 31 20.45 14.29 4.12
CA PRO A 31 19.60 13.11 4.08
C PRO A 31 19.04 12.90 5.49
N SER A 32 17.75 13.17 5.64
CA SER A 32 17.00 12.81 6.84
C SER A 32 17.23 11.32 7.10
N LYS A 33 17.94 11.00 8.18
CA LYS A 33 18.10 9.62 8.63
C LYS A 33 16.70 9.08 8.87
N MET A 34 16.20 8.28 7.92
CA MET A 34 14.90 7.66 8.02
C MET A 34 14.82 6.87 9.34
N PRO A 35 13.78 7.08 10.16
CA PRO A 35 13.57 6.28 11.36
C PRO A 35 13.57 4.81 10.99
N LYS A 36 14.37 3.99 11.68
CA LYS A 36 14.36 2.54 11.50
C LYS A 36 12.93 2.04 11.73
N SER A 37 12.36 1.33 10.76
CA SER A 37 11.02 0.76 10.90
C SER A 37 11.02 -0.21 12.09
N VAL A 38 10.09 0.02 13.02
CA VAL A 38 9.91 -0.86 14.18
C VAL A 38 9.23 -2.13 13.70
N SER A 39 9.71 -3.31 14.10
CA SER A 39 9.07 -4.57 13.72
C SER A 39 7.67 -4.71 14.33
N ILE A 40 6.77 -5.39 13.62
CA ILE A 40 5.41 -5.70 14.07
C ILE A 40 5.42 -6.35 15.46
N SER A 41 6.31 -7.32 15.69
CA SER A 41 6.44 -7.99 16.98
C SER A 41 6.79 -7.03 18.12
N LYS A 42 7.64 -6.04 17.87
CA LYS A 42 8.03 -5.04 18.87
C LYS A 42 6.91 -4.04 19.14
N GLN A 43 6.14 -3.66 18.10
CA GLN A 43 4.95 -2.83 18.25
C GLN A 43 3.85 -3.57 19.04
N LEU A 44 3.58 -4.85 18.75
CA LEU A 44 2.62 -5.68 19.49
C LEU A 44 3.00 -5.83 20.97
N ALA A 45 4.28 -6.10 21.27
CA ALA A 45 4.76 -6.22 22.64
C ALA A 45 4.60 -4.94 23.48
N SER A 46 4.51 -3.78 22.80
CA SER A 46 4.31 -2.48 23.44
C SER A 46 2.85 -2.24 23.85
N ILE A 47 1.90 -3.01 23.30
CA ILE A 47 0.47 -2.89 23.62
C ILE A 47 0.19 -3.70 24.91
N LYS A 48 0.07 -3.00 26.04
CA LYS A 48 -0.11 -3.62 27.37
C LYS A 48 -1.31 -4.57 27.42
N ALA A 49 -2.42 -4.22 26.76
CA ALA A 49 -3.64 -5.03 26.73
C ALA A 49 -3.42 -6.42 26.10
N LEU A 50 -2.56 -6.54 25.08
CA LEU A 50 -2.31 -7.80 24.37
C LEU A 50 -1.44 -8.78 25.16
N LYS A 51 -0.75 -8.34 26.22
CA LYS A 51 0.10 -9.23 27.05
C LYS A 51 -0.71 -10.37 27.68
N LYS A 52 -1.98 -10.12 28.00
CA LYS A 52 -2.92 -11.11 28.52
C LYS A 52 -4.07 -11.40 27.55
N GLY A 53 -3.97 -10.89 26.32
CA GLY A 53 -4.99 -11.09 25.29
C GLY A 53 -4.99 -12.53 24.76
N SER A 54 -6.15 -12.97 24.32
CA SER A 54 -6.36 -14.20 23.56
C SER A 54 -5.63 -14.16 22.23
N ASP A 55 -5.46 -15.32 21.60
CA ASP A 55 -4.80 -15.40 20.30
C ASP A 55 -5.61 -14.71 19.20
N LEU A 56 -6.94 -14.69 19.31
CA LEU A 56 -7.80 -13.93 18.40
C LEU A 56 -7.57 -12.42 18.54
N GLU A 57 -7.53 -11.88 19.76
CA GLU A 57 -7.23 -10.46 19.97
C GLU A 57 -5.85 -10.08 19.42
N LYS A 58 -4.86 -10.94 19.60
CA LYS A 58 -3.52 -10.73 19.02
C LYS A 58 -3.54 -10.79 17.51
N ALA A 59 -4.32 -11.68 16.90
CA ALA A 59 -4.47 -11.77 15.45
C ALA A 59 -5.11 -10.49 14.88
N ILE A 60 -6.20 -10.02 15.49
CA ILE A 60 -6.87 -8.77 15.10
C ILE A 60 -5.93 -7.57 15.26
N ALA A 61 -5.19 -7.48 16.38
CA ALA A 61 -4.22 -6.40 16.56
C ALA A 61 -3.08 -6.46 15.53
N THR A 62 -2.67 -7.66 15.12
CA THR A 62 -1.67 -7.85 14.06
C THR A 62 -2.20 -7.32 12.73
N ILE A 63 -3.45 -7.65 12.37
CA ILE A 63 -4.11 -7.14 11.16
C ILE A 63 -4.17 -5.60 11.17
N ALA A 64 -4.65 -5.02 12.28
CA ALA A 64 -4.73 -3.56 12.44
C ALA A 64 -3.37 -2.87 12.31
N LEU A 65 -2.32 -3.48 12.85
CA LEU A 65 -0.98 -2.92 12.81
C LEU A 65 -0.32 -3.03 11.43
N VAL A 66 -0.53 -4.14 10.73
CA VAL A 66 -0.09 -4.31 9.33
C VAL A 66 -0.75 -3.26 8.44
N PHE A 67 -2.07 -3.07 8.57
CA PHE A 67 -2.79 -2.02 7.86
C PHE A 67 -2.19 -0.65 8.17
N ARG A 68 -2.15 -0.26 9.46
CA ARG A 68 -1.63 1.04 9.89
C ARG A 68 -0.22 1.34 9.38
N ASN A 69 0.67 0.34 9.38
CA ASN A 69 2.05 0.53 8.95
C ASN A 69 2.20 0.66 7.43
N ALA A 70 1.22 0.18 6.66
CA ALA A 70 1.22 0.23 5.20
C ALA A 70 0.34 1.34 4.63
N SER A 71 -0.55 1.91 5.44
CA SER A 71 -1.41 3.03 5.07
C SER A 71 -0.64 4.34 4.95
N ASP A 72 -1.16 5.22 4.10
CA ASP A 72 -0.70 6.58 3.90
C ASP A 72 -1.05 7.48 5.10
N PRO A 73 -0.52 8.72 5.18
CA PRO A 73 -0.85 9.65 6.26
C PRO A 73 -2.34 9.99 6.40
N ASP A 74 -3.14 9.77 5.36
CA ASP A 74 -4.60 9.91 5.38
C ASP A 74 -5.33 8.71 6.05
N GLY A 75 -4.58 7.69 6.46
CA GLY A 75 -5.10 6.49 7.11
C GLY A 75 -5.66 5.45 6.14
N LYS A 76 -5.52 5.62 4.83
CA LYS A 76 -6.01 4.70 3.80
C LYS A 76 -4.86 3.91 3.18
N LEU A 77 -5.18 2.73 2.66
CA LEU A 77 -4.21 1.81 2.05
C LEU A 77 -4.38 1.79 0.53
N GLY A 78 -3.34 2.15 -0.21
CA GLY A 78 -3.34 2.05 -1.67
C GLY A 78 -3.48 0.60 -2.15
N LYS A 79 -4.28 0.37 -3.20
CA LYS A 79 -4.53 -0.97 -3.78
C LYS A 79 -3.24 -1.70 -4.18
N ALA A 80 -2.28 -1.01 -4.80
CA ALA A 80 -0.99 -1.59 -5.16
C ALA A 80 -0.20 -2.09 -3.92
N THR A 81 -0.23 -1.33 -2.82
CA THR A 81 0.38 -1.74 -1.55
C THR A 81 -0.37 -2.91 -0.92
N ALA A 82 -1.71 -2.91 -0.98
CA ALA A 82 -2.53 -4.02 -0.52
C ALA A 82 -2.21 -5.31 -1.31
N LYS A 83 -2.12 -5.25 -2.63
CA LYS A 83 -1.71 -6.38 -3.48
C LYS A 83 -0.35 -6.93 -3.05
N LYS A 84 0.64 -6.05 -2.86
CA LYS A 84 1.96 -6.45 -2.37
C LYS A 84 1.90 -7.11 -0.98
N LEU A 85 1.07 -6.60 -0.08
CA LEU A 85 0.86 -7.20 1.25
C LEU A 85 0.29 -8.62 1.12
N LEU A 86 -0.74 -8.83 0.28
CA LEU A 86 -1.30 -10.17 0.06
C LEU A 86 -0.23 -11.12 -0.48
N GLN A 87 0.50 -10.72 -1.51
CA GLN A 87 1.54 -11.56 -2.13
C GLN A 87 2.70 -11.89 -1.18
N THR A 88 2.99 -11.02 -0.20
CA THR A 88 4.12 -11.22 0.73
C THR A 88 3.72 -11.90 2.04
N GLN A 89 2.63 -11.48 2.66
CA GLN A 89 2.17 -11.97 3.97
C GLN A 89 1.29 -13.22 3.85
N PHE A 90 0.53 -13.36 2.76
CA PHE A 90 -0.40 -14.48 2.55
C PHE A 90 0.14 -15.56 1.61
N LYS A 91 1.42 -15.49 1.21
CA LYS A 91 2.03 -16.45 0.28
C LYS A 91 1.71 -17.91 0.61
N LYS A 92 1.77 -18.29 1.89
CA LYS A 92 1.50 -19.68 2.32
C LYS A 92 0.04 -20.07 2.27
N PHE A 93 -0.88 -19.11 2.37
CA PHE A 93 -2.32 -19.36 2.22
C PHE A 93 -2.73 -19.46 0.75
N THR A 94 -1.96 -18.82 -0.15
CA THR A 94 -2.32 -18.71 -1.56
C THR A 94 -1.47 -19.59 -2.47
N GLU A 95 -0.46 -20.30 -1.96
CA GLU A 95 0.50 -21.10 -2.73
C GLU A 95 -0.14 -22.14 -3.68
N ARG A 96 -1.37 -22.58 -3.40
CA ARG A 96 -2.17 -23.50 -4.25
C ARG A 96 -3.34 -22.83 -4.98
N GLU A 97 -3.55 -21.55 -4.69
CA GLU A 97 -4.69 -20.74 -5.15
C GLU A 97 -4.33 -19.81 -6.29
N GLU A 98 -3.03 -19.62 -6.58
CA GLU A 98 -2.53 -18.67 -7.59
C GLU A 98 -3.15 -18.87 -8.98
N THR A 99 -3.57 -20.09 -9.32
CA THR A 99 -4.20 -20.41 -10.60
C THR A 99 -5.73 -20.39 -10.54
N LYS A 100 -6.36 -20.24 -9.37
CA LYS A 100 -7.82 -20.24 -9.24
C LYS A 100 -8.38 -18.89 -9.74
N PRO A 101 -9.44 -18.90 -10.58
CA PRO A 101 -10.00 -17.67 -11.17
C PRO A 101 -10.34 -16.61 -10.13
N LYS A 102 -10.98 -17.01 -9.02
CA LYS A 102 -11.37 -16.09 -7.94
C LYS A 102 -10.20 -15.35 -7.29
N TYR A 103 -9.01 -15.96 -7.24
CA TYR A 103 -7.81 -15.29 -6.72
C TYR A 103 -7.28 -14.26 -7.71
N GLN A 104 -7.30 -14.59 -9.00
CA GLN A 104 -6.95 -13.65 -10.07
C GLN A 104 -7.92 -12.48 -10.13
N ASP A 105 -9.22 -12.71 -9.91
CA ASP A 105 -10.24 -11.64 -9.85
C ASP A 105 -9.92 -10.64 -8.73
N ILE A 106 -9.62 -11.13 -7.52
CA ILE A 106 -9.22 -10.30 -6.37
C ILE A 106 -7.94 -9.51 -6.66
N LEU A 107 -6.92 -10.16 -7.24
CA LEU A 107 -5.69 -9.45 -7.60
C LEU A 107 -5.91 -8.40 -8.70
N SER A 108 -6.83 -8.65 -9.62
CA SER A 108 -7.16 -7.73 -10.71
C SER A 108 -7.90 -6.49 -10.21
N GLU A 109 -8.81 -6.66 -9.24
CA GLU A 109 -9.48 -5.51 -8.58
C GLU A 109 -8.49 -4.58 -7.88
N LEU A 110 -7.38 -5.13 -7.39
CA LEU A 110 -6.28 -4.37 -6.79
C LEU A 110 -5.28 -3.80 -7.81
N ASP A 111 -5.33 -4.25 -9.08
CA ASP A 111 -4.51 -3.71 -10.18
C ASP A 111 -5.16 -2.52 -10.87
N GLU A 112 -6.47 -2.29 -10.68
CA GLU A 112 -7.13 -1.12 -11.22
C GLU A 112 -6.45 0.16 -10.73
N HIS A 113 -5.85 0.90 -11.66
CA HIS A 113 -5.20 2.21 -11.47
C HIS A 113 -6.21 3.32 -11.15
N THR A 114 -7.07 3.05 -10.18
CA THR A 114 -8.01 3.99 -9.60
C THR A 114 -7.40 4.55 -8.32
N GLU A 115 -7.59 5.84 -8.06
CA GLU A 115 -7.21 6.50 -6.81
C GLU A 115 -8.00 5.97 -5.58
N ASN A 116 -8.80 4.91 -5.76
CA ASN A 116 -9.59 4.29 -4.72
C ASN A 116 -8.66 3.55 -3.76
N LYS A 117 -8.44 4.14 -2.59
CA LYS A 117 -7.74 3.52 -1.47
C LYS A 117 -8.72 2.75 -0.58
N LEU A 118 -8.23 1.67 0.00
CA LEU A 118 -8.96 0.85 0.96
C LEU A 118 -8.93 1.51 2.33
N ASP A 119 -10.04 1.50 3.04
CA ASP A 119 -9.98 1.67 4.48
C ASP A 119 -9.80 0.35 5.22
N PHE A 120 -9.86 0.42 6.55
CA PHE A 120 -9.64 -0.75 7.38
C PHE A 120 -10.73 -1.79 7.21
N GLU A 121 -11.98 -1.38 6.98
CA GLU A 121 -13.10 -2.30 6.74
C GLU A 121 -12.89 -3.03 5.43
N ASP A 122 -12.63 -2.29 4.34
CA ASP A 122 -12.34 -2.86 3.03
C ASP A 122 -11.18 -3.87 3.09
N PHE A 123 -10.11 -3.50 3.79
CA PHE A 123 -8.94 -4.36 3.96
C PHE A 123 -9.28 -5.66 4.71
N VAL A 124 -10.07 -5.59 5.78
CA VAL A 124 -10.47 -6.78 6.54
C VAL A 124 -11.40 -7.69 5.72
N ILE A 125 -12.32 -7.11 4.96
CA ILE A 125 -13.19 -7.85 4.04
C ILE A 125 -12.35 -8.59 2.99
N LEU A 126 -11.33 -7.93 2.44
CA LEU A 126 -10.38 -8.53 1.51
C LEU A 126 -9.63 -9.72 2.14
N LEU A 127 -9.11 -9.57 3.36
CA LEU A 127 -8.42 -10.67 4.07
C LEU A 127 -9.34 -11.86 4.34
N LEU A 128 -10.58 -11.59 4.74
CA LEU A 128 -11.58 -12.63 5.01
C LEU A 128 -11.98 -13.35 3.73
N SER A 129 -12.17 -12.62 2.64
CA SER A 129 -12.47 -13.18 1.32
C SER A 129 -11.37 -14.14 0.86
N LEU A 130 -10.10 -13.75 1.07
CA LEU A 130 -8.96 -14.60 0.76
C LEU A 130 -8.92 -15.87 1.64
N ALA A 131 -9.17 -15.74 2.94
CA ALA A 131 -9.20 -16.87 3.85
C ALA A 131 -10.29 -17.89 3.50
N ILE A 132 -11.49 -17.42 3.13
CA ILE A 132 -12.62 -18.26 2.72
C ILE A 132 -12.33 -18.97 1.39
N MET A 133 -11.68 -18.27 0.46
CA MET A 133 -11.33 -18.84 -0.84
C MET A 133 -10.21 -19.88 -0.74
N SER A 134 -9.26 -19.67 0.17
CA SER A 134 -8.18 -20.61 0.40
C SER A 134 -8.68 -21.94 0.94
N ASP A 135 -7.93 -23.01 0.69
CA ASP A 135 -8.22 -24.33 1.27
C ASP A 135 -8.07 -24.37 2.82
N LEU A 136 -7.82 -23.25 3.51
CA LEU A 136 -7.58 -23.20 4.96
C LEU A 136 -8.68 -23.89 5.77
N LEU A 137 -9.95 -23.49 5.58
CA LEU A 137 -11.07 -24.07 6.33
C LEU A 137 -11.28 -25.55 6.00
N GLN A 138 -11.12 -25.92 4.74
CA GLN A 138 -11.21 -27.31 4.30
C GLN A 138 -10.11 -28.15 4.95
N ASN A 139 -8.87 -27.67 4.97
CA ASN A 139 -7.74 -28.34 5.62
C ASN A 139 -8.00 -28.54 7.12
N MET A 140 -8.50 -27.51 7.81
CA MET A 140 -8.84 -27.59 9.24
C MET A 140 -9.97 -28.59 9.52
N TRP A 141 -10.98 -28.69 8.65
CA TRP A 141 -12.06 -29.67 8.80
C TRP A 141 -11.60 -31.09 8.48
N ASN A 142 -10.77 -31.27 7.45
CA ASN A 142 -10.27 -32.58 7.03
C ASN A 142 -9.35 -33.22 8.08
N GLU A 143 -8.55 -32.42 8.80
CA GLU A 143 -7.72 -32.90 9.92
C GLU A 143 -8.56 -33.42 11.11
N ASN A 144 -9.77 -32.90 11.31
CA ASN A 144 -10.68 -33.37 12.36
C ASN A 144 -11.47 -34.63 11.98
N THR A 145 -11.55 -34.98 10.69
CA THR A 145 -12.23 -36.19 10.21
C THR A 145 -11.33 -37.43 10.12
N MET A 146 -10.03 -37.29 10.39
CA MET A 146 -9.05 -38.39 10.29
C MET A 146 -8.61 -38.93 11.67
N LYS A 147 -9.53 -38.93 12.64
CA LYS A 147 -9.37 -39.59 13.95
C LYS A 147 -10.44 -40.66 14.16
#